data_AF-A0A5N8V784-F1
#
_entry.id   AF-A0A5N8V784-F1
#
_cell.length_a   1.000
_cell.length_b   1.000
_cell.length_c   1.000
_cell.angle_alpha   90.00
_cell.angle_beta   90.00
_cell.angle_gamma   90.00
#
_symmetry.space_group_name_H-M   'P 1'
#
loop_
_entity.id
_entity.type
_entity.pdbx_description
1 polymer ?
#
loop_
_entity_poly.entity_id
_entity_poly.type
_entity_poly.pdbx_seq_one_letter_code
_entity_poly.pdbx_strand_id
1 'polypeptide(L)'
;MRLGNGLGIRAVGTCLPETVETAQDALARGRIDEDDLVNTGVTEVPVSRTLSAPDLAVRAARGALDAAGWHGADLGFTAHAWIHHQGHDFWSPAHYVAHQVGAVRGVPLGIQVMCNGGGTALEAAASRLLADPATATALVTTGDRFPDEGFDRWAGDYGVFYGDGATALLLHERDDSVDEFTLLGLSSAAVSAAEGLHRGRDEFTPATRWHSDRIDVRRTKKAFITDVGLDGFYSGVHDALRGIVTTALEEAGVDAGDPRVRVLALPRVGVKVRRETYHPAVEGLTKADIVELGARTGHLGAGDLAANLADIRGRELLAPGEIAVAVSAGGGFGFTCAIVARPVR
;
A
#
# COMPACT_ATOMS: atom_id res chain seq x y z
N MET A 1 2.27 16.87 -4.92
CA MET A 1 2.73 16.95 -6.31
C MET A 1 1.62 17.33 -7.27
N ARG A 2 1.76 18.48 -7.95
CA ARG A 2 0.94 18.83 -9.13
C ARG A 2 1.38 18.02 -10.35
N LEU A 3 0.44 17.33 -11.00
CA LEU A 3 0.73 16.43 -12.12
C LEU A 3 0.36 17.01 -13.50
N GLY A 4 0.10 18.32 -13.59
CA GLY A 4 -0.31 18.97 -14.85
C GLY A 4 -1.61 18.37 -15.38
N ASN A 5 -1.56 17.71 -16.54
CA ASN A 5 -2.71 17.02 -17.15
C ASN A 5 -2.97 15.61 -16.56
N GLY A 6 -2.19 15.19 -15.56
CA GLY A 6 -2.30 13.91 -14.87
C GLY A 6 -1.39 12.80 -15.43
N LEU A 7 -1.10 11.83 -14.57
CA LEU A 7 -0.52 10.50 -14.81
C LEU A 7 -1.51 9.54 -15.51
N GLY A 8 -1.15 8.83 -16.57
CA GLY A 8 -1.94 7.66 -17.01
C GLY A 8 -1.59 6.45 -16.15
N ILE A 9 -2.59 5.76 -15.57
CA ILE A 9 -2.42 4.44 -14.96
C ILE A 9 -2.99 3.41 -15.93
N ARG A 10 -2.08 2.79 -16.68
CA ARG A 10 -2.42 1.86 -17.76
C ARG A 10 -3.11 0.61 -17.25
N ALA A 11 -2.56 0.03 -16.18
CA ALA A 11 -3.07 -1.17 -15.55
C ALA A 11 -2.67 -1.20 -14.07
N VAL A 12 -3.57 -1.71 -13.23
CA VAL A 12 -3.31 -2.04 -11.84
C VAL A 12 -3.82 -3.45 -11.52
N GLY A 13 -3.07 -4.20 -10.74
CA GLY A 13 -3.40 -5.59 -10.43
C GLY A 13 -2.87 -6.07 -9.09
N THR A 14 -3.52 -7.12 -8.59
CA THR A 14 -3.15 -7.86 -7.39
C THR A 14 -2.91 -9.31 -7.74
N CYS A 15 -1.78 -9.87 -7.30
CA CYS A 15 -1.51 -11.30 -7.34
C CYS A 15 -1.59 -11.86 -5.92
N LEU A 16 -2.57 -12.74 -5.70
CA LEU A 16 -2.75 -13.46 -4.44
C LEU A 16 -2.44 -14.94 -4.67
N PRO A 17 -1.84 -15.64 -3.69
CA PRO A 17 -1.75 -17.09 -3.69
C PRO A 17 -3.14 -17.74 -3.62
N GLU A 18 -3.23 -19.00 -4.06
CA GLU A 18 -4.49 -19.76 -4.11
C GLU A 18 -4.97 -20.23 -2.73
N THR A 19 -4.05 -20.39 -1.78
CA THR A 19 -4.38 -20.87 -0.43
C THR A 19 -4.82 -19.70 0.45
N VAL A 20 -5.85 -19.92 1.25
CA VAL A 20 -6.35 -18.98 2.25
C VAL A 20 -6.38 -19.62 3.64
N GLU A 21 -6.22 -18.80 4.68
CA GLU A 21 -6.52 -19.14 6.06
C GLU A 21 -7.67 -18.26 6.55
N THR A 22 -8.65 -18.84 7.25
CA THR A 22 -9.81 -18.10 7.73
C THR A 22 -9.61 -17.61 9.16
N ALA A 23 -10.22 -16.46 9.49
CA ALA A 23 -10.21 -15.94 10.85
C ALA A 23 -10.97 -16.86 11.81
N GLN A 24 -11.99 -17.58 11.32
CA GLN A 24 -12.71 -18.59 12.10
C GLN A 24 -11.81 -19.78 12.47
N ASP A 25 -10.98 -20.26 11.55
CA ASP A 25 -10.01 -21.32 11.87
C ASP A 25 -8.92 -20.82 12.84
N ALA A 26 -8.49 -19.56 12.71
CA ALA A 26 -7.55 -18.95 13.63
C ALA A 26 -8.13 -18.86 15.05
N LEU A 27 -9.40 -18.46 15.20
CA LEU A 27 -10.14 -18.45 16.46
C LEU A 27 -10.27 -19.87 17.04
N ALA A 28 -10.70 -20.84 16.23
CA ALA A 28 -10.85 -22.23 16.66
C ALA A 28 -9.53 -22.86 17.13
N ARG A 29 -8.39 -22.38 16.61
CA ARG A 29 -7.04 -22.79 17.02
C ARG A 29 -6.45 -21.93 18.15
N GLY A 30 -7.20 -20.96 18.67
CA GLY A 30 -6.74 -20.06 19.75
C GLY A 30 -5.62 -19.11 19.33
N ARG A 31 -5.47 -18.81 18.03
CA ARG A 31 -4.51 -17.82 17.53
C ARG A 31 -4.97 -16.38 17.71
N ILE A 32 -6.29 -16.18 17.77
CA ILE A 32 -6.98 -14.91 18.02
C ILE A 32 -8.15 -15.14 18.97
N ASP A 33 -8.69 -14.08 19.55
CA ASP A 33 -9.94 -14.12 20.32
C ASP A 33 -11.13 -13.48 19.57
N GLU A 34 -12.32 -13.48 20.20
CA GLU A 34 -13.53 -12.91 19.60
C GLU A 34 -13.42 -11.38 19.41
N ASP A 35 -12.72 -10.70 20.31
CA ASP A 35 -12.51 -9.26 20.23
C ASP A 35 -11.62 -8.92 19.03
N ASP A 36 -10.56 -9.70 18.78
CA ASP A 36 -9.71 -9.57 17.58
C ASP A 36 -10.54 -9.73 16.30
N LEU A 37 -11.45 -10.70 16.24
CA LEU A 37 -12.32 -10.90 15.08
C LEU A 37 -13.23 -9.69 14.82
N VAL A 38 -13.89 -9.17 15.86
CA VAL A 38 -14.78 -8.00 15.78
C VAL A 38 -13.99 -6.74 15.43
N ASN A 39 -12.83 -6.54 16.06
CA ASN A 39 -12.02 -5.32 15.89
C ASN A 39 -11.25 -5.30 14.57
N THR A 40 -11.05 -6.44 13.91
CA THR A 40 -10.39 -6.50 12.59
C THR A 40 -11.37 -6.47 11.44
N GLY A 41 -12.46 -7.26 11.51
CA GLY A 41 -13.41 -7.40 10.40
C GLY A 41 -12.85 -8.12 9.17
N VAL A 42 -11.69 -8.78 9.30
CA VAL A 42 -11.08 -9.61 8.25
C VAL A 42 -11.58 -11.04 8.41
N THR A 43 -12.12 -11.62 7.34
CA THR A 43 -12.69 -12.97 7.34
C THR A 43 -11.69 -14.04 6.94
N GLU A 44 -10.76 -13.70 6.06
CA GLU A 44 -9.70 -14.59 5.58
C GLU A 44 -8.48 -13.80 5.10
N VAL A 45 -7.33 -14.47 5.07
CA VAL A 45 -6.09 -13.94 4.50
C VAL A 45 -5.47 -14.94 3.52
N PRO A 46 -4.95 -14.49 2.37
CA PRO A 46 -4.17 -15.31 1.46
C PRO A 46 -2.84 -15.72 2.10
N VAL A 47 -2.44 -16.96 1.88
CA VAL A 47 -1.19 -17.53 2.42
C VAL A 47 -0.47 -18.24 1.30
N SER A 48 0.74 -17.80 0.96
CA SER A 48 1.53 -18.49 -0.04
C SER A 48 2.25 -19.65 0.63
N ARG A 49 2.20 -20.84 0.02
CA ARG A 49 2.94 -22.04 0.47
C ARG A 49 4.23 -22.25 -0.31
N THR A 50 4.25 -21.87 -1.58
CA THR A 50 5.32 -22.24 -2.53
C THR A 50 6.05 -21.02 -3.10
N LEU A 51 5.35 -19.94 -3.42
CA LEU A 51 5.92 -18.80 -4.14
C LEU A 51 6.52 -17.79 -3.19
N SER A 52 7.75 -17.34 -3.40
CA SER A 52 8.34 -16.26 -2.62
C SER A 52 7.62 -14.91 -2.83
N ALA A 53 7.86 -13.93 -1.96
CA ALA A 53 7.30 -12.59 -2.12
C ALA A 53 7.73 -11.93 -3.46
N PRO A 54 9.01 -12.00 -3.87
CA PRO A 54 9.43 -11.54 -5.20
C PRO A 54 8.75 -12.31 -6.35
N ASP A 55 8.50 -13.62 -6.22
CA ASP A 55 7.79 -14.38 -7.27
C ASP A 55 6.35 -13.92 -7.45
N LEU A 56 5.66 -13.60 -6.35
CA LEU A 56 4.33 -13.01 -6.40
C LEU A 56 4.37 -11.63 -7.10
N ALA A 57 5.39 -10.81 -6.79
CA ALA A 57 5.58 -9.51 -7.45
C ALA A 57 5.84 -9.64 -8.96
N VAL A 58 6.65 -10.62 -9.38
CA VAL A 58 6.87 -10.94 -10.79
C VAL A 58 5.55 -11.33 -11.48
N ARG A 59 4.73 -12.15 -10.82
CA ARG A 59 3.42 -12.54 -11.37
C ARG A 59 2.46 -11.37 -11.47
N ALA A 60 2.39 -10.50 -10.47
CA ALA A 60 1.60 -9.28 -10.51
C ALA A 60 2.05 -8.37 -11.66
N ALA A 61 3.36 -8.17 -11.80
CA ALA A 61 3.95 -7.33 -12.84
C ALA A 61 3.68 -7.87 -14.25
N ARG A 62 3.86 -9.18 -14.47
CA ARG A 62 3.52 -9.83 -15.74
C ARG A 62 2.04 -9.68 -16.07
N GLY A 63 1.15 -9.91 -15.10
CA GLY A 63 -0.29 -9.69 -15.29
C GLY A 63 -0.65 -8.25 -15.68
N ALA A 64 -0.01 -7.26 -15.06
CA ALA A 64 -0.22 -5.85 -15.41
C ALA A 64 0.35 -5.52 -16.80
N LEU A 65 1.53 -6.01 -17.14
CA LEU A 65 2.14 -5.83 -18.48
C LEU A 65 1.29 -6.46 -19.58
N ASP A 66 0.79 -7.68 -19.36
CA ASP A 66 -0.10 -8.37 -20.28
C ASP A 66 -1.41 -7.59 -20.48
N ALA A 67 -2.02 -7.08 -19.40
CA ALA A 67 -3.23 -6.27 -19.47
C ALA A 67 -3.00 -4.92 -20.19
N ALA A 68 -1.80 -4.35 -20.04
CA ALA A 68 -1.37 -3.14 -20.72
C ALA A 68 -1.01 -3.33 -22.20
N GLY A 69 -0.71 -4.57 -22.61
CA GLY A 69 -0.07 -4.83 -23.90
C GLY A 69 1.35 -4.27 -23.99
N TRP A 70 2.07 -4.18 -22.86
CA TRP A 70 3.44 -3.67 -22.78
C TRP A 70 4.45 -4.79 -22.54
N HIS A 71 5.69 -4.57 -22.94
CA HIS A 71 6.81 -5.44 -22.64
C HIS A 71 7.71 -4.82 -21.56
N GLY A 72 8.43 -5.66 -20.81
CA GLY A 72 9.38 -5.13 -19.81
C GLY A 72 10.45 -4.21 -20.42
N ALA A 73 10.83 -4.44 -21.67
CA ALA A 73 11.75 -3.58 -22.40
C ALA A 73 11.22 -2.16 -22.64
N ASP A 74 9.91 -1.93 -22.51
CA ASP A 74 9.29 -0.61 -22.63
C ASP A 74 9.45 0.22 -21.35
N LEU A 75 9.72 -0.43 -20.21
CA LEU A 75 9.84 0.19 -18.89
C LEU A 75 11.13 1.02 -18.78
N GLY A 76 11.00 2.33 -18.62
CA GLY A 76 12.14 3.21 -18.33
C GLY A 76 12.42 3.40 -16.84
N PHE A 77 11.48 3.03 -15.97
CA PHE A 77 11.68 3.02 -14.53
C PHE A 77 10.95 1.84 -13.87
N THR A 78 11.59 1.22 -12.87
CA THR A 78 10.96 0.18 -12.06
C THR A 78 11.24 0.40 -10.58
N ALA A 79 10.21 0.36 -9.75
CA ALA A 79 10.33 0.37 -8.31
C ALA A 79 9.66 -0.87 -7.70
N HIS A 80 10.30 -1.44 -6.68
CA HIS A 80 9.76 -2.54 -5.90
C HIS A 80 9.74 -2.17 -4.42
N ALA A 81 8.58 -2.28 -3.78
CA ALA A 81 8.40 -1.98 -2.36
C ALA A 81 7.98 -3.21 -1.55
N TRP A 82 8.50 -3.31 -0.34
CA TRP A 82 8.20 -4.42 0.57
C TRP A 82 8.42 -3.99 2.02
N ILE A 83 7.88 -4.78 2.95
CA ILE A 83 8.02 -4.54 4.39
C ILE A 83 8.67 -5.70 5.13
N HIS A 84 8.63 -6.90 4.55
CA HIS A 84 9.10 -8.12 5.19
C HIS A 84 10.16 -8.86 4.33
N HIS A 85 10.82 -9.84 4.93
CA HIS A 85 11.93 -10.57 4.33
C HIS A 85 11.59 -11.15 2.95
N GLN A 86 12.45 -10.87 1.96
CA GLN A 86 12.23 -11.20 0.54
C GLN A 86 12.81 -12.55 0.11
N GLY A 87 13.40 -13.31 1.04
CA GLY A 87 13.95 -14.65 0.79
C GLY A 87 15.46 -14.75 0.95
N HIS A 88 16.17 -13.61 0.87
CA HIS A 88 17.62 -13.53 1.04
C HIS A 88 18.02 -12.23 1.77
N ASP A 89 18.97 -12.32 2.71
CA ASP A 89 19.38 -11.19 3.55
C ASP A 89 20.23 -10.15 2.82
N PHE A 90 21.08 -10.58 1.88
CA PHE A 90 22.01 -9.71 1.14
C PHE A 90 21.84 -9.86 -0.37
N TRP A 91 20.70 -9.37 -0.85
CA TRP A 91 20.25 -9.53 -2.23
C TRP A 91 19.31 -8.39 -2.64
N SER A 92 19.19 -8.13 -3.94
CA SER A 92 18.30 -7.09 -4.46
C SER A 92 17.02 -7.68 -5.07
N PRO A 93 15.87 -7.64 -4.34
CA PRO A 93 14.58 -8.09 -4.87
C PRO A 93 14.11 -7.22 -6.05
N ALA A 94 14.41 -5.91 -6.03
CA ALA A 94 14.08 -5.01 -7.13
C ALA A 94 14.75 -5.42 -8.45
N HIS A 95 16.04 -5.81 -8.41
CA HIS A 95 16.75 -6.30 -9.60
C HIS A 95 16.20 -7.64 -10.07
N TYR A 96 15.79 -8.51 -9.16
CA TYR A 96 15.14 -9.77 -9.54
C TYR A 96 13.83 -9.53 -10.27
N VAL A 97 12.93 -8.71 -9.72
CA VAL A 97 11.64 -8.41 -10.37
C VAL A 97 11.87 -7.80 -11.75
N ALA A 98 12.73 -6.79 -11.85
CA ALA A 98 13.07 -6.15 -13.13
C ALA A 98 13.65 -7.15 -14.15
N HIS A 99 14.59 -7.99 -13.74
CA HIS A 99 15.16 -9.03 -14.60
C HIS A 99 14.09 -10.01 -15.09
N GLN A 100 13.23 -10.48 -14.20
CA GLN A 100 12.19 -11.48 -14.51
C GLN A 100 11.10 -10.96 -15.44
N VAL A 101 10.86 -9.65 -15.48
CA VAL A 101 9.91 -9.04 -16.43
C VAL A 101 10.58 -8.53 -17.70
N GLY A 102 11.91 -8.59 -17.79
CA GLY A 102 12.66 -8.12 -18.96
C GLY A 102 12.89 -6.60 -18.99
N ALA A 103 12.86 -5.92 -17.85
CA ALA A 103 13.18 -4.50 -17.74
C ALA A 103 14.70 -4.28 -17.81
N VAL A 104 15.15 -3.63 -18.89
CA VAL A 104 16.59 -3.47 -19.22
C VAL A 104 17.07 -2.03 -19.34
N ARG A 105 16.16 -1.04 -19.34
CA ARG A 105 16.49 0.36 -19.67
C ARG A 105 16.90 1.23 -18.48
N GLY A 106 16.55 0.83 -17.25
CA GLY A 106 16.77 1.63 -16.05
C GLY A 106 17.30 0.81 -14.87
N VAL A 107 17.91 1.48 -13.90
CA VAL A 107 18.32 0.86 -12.64
C VAL A 107 17.09 0.64 -11.76
N PRO A 108 16.79 -0.60 -11.33
CA PRO A 108 15.65 -0.89 -10.47
C PRO A 108 15.82 -0.30 -9.07
N LEU A 109 14.78 0.36 -8.56
CA LEU A 109 14.78 0.97 -7.24
C LEU A 109 14.06 0.07 -6.21
N GLY A 110 14.69 -0.18 -5.07
CA GLY A 110 14.06 -0.80 -3.91
C GLY A 110 13.58 0.26 -2.91
N ILE A 111 12.36 0.12 -2.39
CA ILE A 111 11.74 1.09 -1.49
C ILE A 111 11.23 0.40 -0.22
N GLN A 112 11.75 0.82 0.93
CA GLN A 112 11.30 0.34 2.24
C GLN A 112 10.85 1.52 3.11
N VAL A 113 9.59 1.90 2.97
CA VAL A 113 8.93 2.92 3.81
C VAL A 113 7.76 2.28 4.56
N MET A 114 8.04 1.11 5.13
CA MET A 114 7.05 0.24 5.78
C MET A 114 5.81 0.11 4.88
N CYS A 115 4.61 0.06 5.46
CA CYS A 115 3.38 -0.17 4.71
C CYS A 115 3.02 0.96 3.72
N ASN A 116 3.67 2.15 3.81
CA ASN A 116 3.53 3.22 2.81
C ASN A 116 4.41 3.02 1.57
N GLY A 117 5.20 1.94 1.52
CA GLY A 117 6.18 1.70 0.46
C GLY A 117 5.59 1.77 -0.95
N GLY A 118 4.37 1.24 -1.17
CA GLY A 118 3.70 1.33 -2.47
C GLY A 118 3.32 2.76 -2.85
N GLY A 119 2.86 3.57 -1.89
CA GLY A 119 2.58 4.99 -2.10
C GLY A 119 3.84 5.80 -2.41
N THR A 120 4.92 5.58 -1.66
CA THR A 120 6.22 6.22 -1.94
C THR A 120 6.79 5.77 -3.29
N ALA A 121 6.60 4.50 -3.68
CA ALA A 121 7.03 4.01 -4.99
C ALA A 121 6.24 4.65 -6.14
N LEU A 122 4.93 4.88 -5.96
CA LEU A 122 4.12 5.65 -6.89
C LEU A 122 4.62 7.09 -7.03
N GLU A 123 4.96 7.75 -5.92
CA GLU A 123 5.53 9.10 -5.93
C GLU A 123 6.89 9.16 -6.63
N ALA A 124 7.78 8.18 -6.38
CA ALA A 124 9.07 8.08 -7.07
C ALA A 124 8.89 7.87 -8.58
N ALA A 125 7.95 7.01 -8.99
CA ALA A 125 7.65 6.77 -10.39
C ALA A 125 7.07 8.01 -11.09
N ALA A 126 6.09 8.67 -10.47
CA ALA A 126 5.50 9.91 -10.98
C ALA A 126 6.56 11.02 -11.10
N SER A 127 7.39 11.20 -10.07
CA SER A 127 8.50 12.17 -10.09
C SER A 127 9.46 11.88 -11.23
N ARG A 128 9.80 10.60 -11.46
CA ARG A 128 10.75 10.20 -12.50
C ARG A 128 10.20 10.45 -13.90
N LEU A 129 8.94 10.13 -14.14
CA LEU A 129 8.25 10.41 -15.41
C LEU A 129 8.24 11.92 -15.70
N LEU A 130 7.89 12.74 -14.71
CA LEU A 130 7.85 14.20 -14.87
C LEU A 130 9.22 14.85 -15.06
N ALA A 131 10.26 14.31 -14.42
CA ALA A 131 11.59 14.89 -14.45
C ALA A 131 12.40 14.49 -15.70
N ASP A 132 12.10 13.33 -16.30
CA ASP A 132 12.86 12.77 -17.42
C ASP A 132 11.92 12.11 -18.45
N PRO A 133 11.56 12.83 -19.54
CA PRO A 133 10.70 12.31 -20.60
C PRO A 133 11.22 11.02 -21.26
N ALA A 134 12.54 10.74 -21.18
CA ALA A 134 13.08 9.49 -21.71
C ALA A 134 12.65 8.25 -20.91
N THR A 135 12.13 8.45 -19.68
CA THR A 135 11.56 7.38 -18.85
C THR A 135 10.36 6.75 -19.56
N ALA A 136 9.47 7.54 -20.16
CA ALA A 136 8.25 7.14 -20.87
C ALA A 136 7.22 6.34 -20.06
N THR A 137 7.60 5.19 -19.48
CA THR A 137 6.74 4.32 -18.69
C THR A 137 7.43 3.84 -17.42
N ALA A 138 6.64 3.55 -16.39
CA ALA A 138 7.13 3.10 -15.10
C ALA A 138 6.30 1.92 -14.56
N LEU A 139 6.99 0.99 -13.89
CA LEU A 139 6.37 -0.11 -13.15
C LEU A 139 6.62 0.07 -11.64
N VAL A 140 5.54 0.07 -10.87
CA VAL A 140 5.58 -0.03 -9.41
C VAL A 140 5.08 -1.41 -9.01
N THR A 141 5.88 -2.14 -8.24
CA THR A 141 5.48 -3.44 -7.67
C THR A 141 5.57 -3.43 -6.16
N THR A 142 4.75 -4.25 -5.53
CA THR A 142 4.90 -4.61 -4.12
C THR A 142 4.86 -6.12 -3.96
N GLY A 143 5.43 -6.65 -2.89
CA GLY A 143 5.36 -8.09 -2.62
C GLY A 143 5.82 -8.43 -1.21
N ASP A 144 4.95 -9.09 -0.46
CA ASP A 144 5.24 -9.52 0.90
C ASP A 144 4.68 -10.90 1.21
N ARG A 145 5.35 -11.60 2.13
CA ARG A 145 4.87 -12.82 2.78
C ARG A 145 5.16 -12.74 4.26
N PHE A 146 4.25 -13.27 5.06
CA PHE A 146 4.31 -13.25 6.52
C PHE A 146 4.32 -14.69 7.06
N PRO A 147 5.36 -15.48 6.76
CA PRO A 147 5.45 -16.85 7.26
C PRO A 147 5.56 -16.82 8.78
N ASP A 148 4.89 -17.76 9.44
CA ASP A 148 4.80 -17.79 10.90
C ASP A 148 6.19 -17.76 11.54
N GLU A 149 7.20 -18.43 10.97
CA GLU A 149 8.60 -18.45 11.45
C GLU A 149 9.24 -17.07 11.62
N GLY A 150 8.78 -16.04 10.91
CA GLY A 150 9.29 -14.67 11.01
C GLY A 150 8.29 -13.69 11.62
N PHE A 151 6.99 -13.90 11.41
CA PHE A 151 5.94 -12.96 11.76
C PHE A 151 4.62 -13.71 12.01
N ASP A 152 4.01 -13.53 13.18
CA ASP A 152 2.66 -14.08 13.41
C ASP A 152 1.63 -13.19 12.70
N ARG A 153 1.12 -13.65 11.55
CA ARG A 153 0.20 -12.86 10.72
C ARG A 153 -1.12 -12.48 11.41
N TRP A 154 -1.50 -13.20 12.47
CA TRP A 154 -2.76 -13.00 13.18
C TRP A 154 -2.56 -12.19 14.47
N ALA A 155 -1.46 -12.42 15.18
CA ALA A 155 -1.23 -11.84 16.52
C ALA A 155 0.01 -10.94 16.63
N GLY A 156 0.77 -10.76 15.55
CA GLY A 156 2.04 -10.01 15.54
C GLY A 156 1.87 -8.49 15.60
N ASP A 157 0.70 -7.97 15.25
CA ASP A 157 0.35 -6.55 15.36
C ASP A 157 -1.08 -6.35 15.89
N TYR A 158 -1.30 -5.28 16.64
CA TYR A 158 -2.62 -4.93 17.17
C TYR A 158 -3.58 -4.52 16.05
N GLY A 159 -4.65 -5.29 15.88
CA GLY A 159 -5.75 -4.95 14.99
C GLY A 159 -5.41 -5.03 13.50
N VAL A 160 -4.37 -5.80 13.11
CA VAL A 160 -3.98 -5.99 11.70
C VAL A 160 -3.69 -7.46 11.45
N PHE A 161 -4.45 -8.07 10.53
CA PHE A 161 -4.15 -9.41 10.01
C PHE A 161 -3.47 -9.30 8.65
N TYR A 162 -2.39 -10.05 8.45
CA TYR A 162 -1.52 -9.93 7.29
C TYR A 162 -1.75 -11.05 6.26
N GLY A 163 -1.98 -10.65 5.02
CA GLY A 163 -2.05 -11.53 3.86
C GLY A 163 -0.74 -11.55 3.09
N ASP A 164 -0.41 -12.72 2.54
CA ASP A 164 0.64 -12.86 1.55
C ASP A 164 0.12 -12.40 0.18
N GLY A 165 0.90 -11.60 -0.54
CA GLY A 165 0.46 -11.12 -1.84
C GLY A 165 1.40 -10.09 -2.45
N ALA A 166 1.06 -9.69 -3.65
CA ALA A 166 1.79 -8.69 -4.40
C ALA A 166 0.84 -7.83 -5.24
N THR A 167 1.31 -6.64 -5.60
CA THR A 167 0.59 -5.76 -6.51
C THR A 167 1.52 -5.20 -7.58
N ALA A 168 0.93 -4.75 -8.69
CA ALA A 168 1.63 -4.05 -9.74
C ALA A 168 0.78 -2.89 -10.27
N LEU A 169 1.43 -1.80 -10.62
CA LEU A 169 0.82 -0.60 -11.21
C LEU A 169 1.74 -0.06 -12.30
N LEU A 170 1.20 0.17 -13.49
CA LEU A 170 1.90 0.72 -14.65
C LEU A 170 1.51 2.17 -14.88
N LEU A 171 2.49 3.07 -14.93
CA LEU A 171 2.30 4.49 -15.19
C LEU A 171 2.95 4.93 -16.51
N HIS A 172 2.38 5.96 -17.12
CA HIS A 172 2.98 6.66 -18.26
C HIS A 172 2.49 8.10 -18.35
N GLU A 173 3.18 8.90 -19.16
CA GLU A 173 2.62 10.17 -19.62
C GLU A 173 1.39 9.89 -20.49
N ARG A 174 0.29 10.61 -20.24
CA ARG A 174 -0.97 10.36 -20.94
C ARG A 174 -0.83 10.56 -22.45
N ASP A 175 -1.48 9.67 -23.18
CA ASP A 175 -1.68 9.75 -24.64
C ASP A 175 -3.18 9.53 -24.96
N ASP A 176 -3.51 9.28 -26.22
CA ASP A 176 -4.89 9.10 -26.69
C ASP A 176 -5.50 7.72 -26.36
N SER A 177 -4.75 6.86 -25.68
CA SER A 177 -5.20 5.50 -25.39
C SER A 177 -6.01 5.44 -24.08
N VAL A 178 -6.73 4.34 -23.88
CA VAL A 178 -7.60 4.17 -22.71
C VAL A 178 -6.80 3.63 -21.53
N ASP A 179 -6.74 4.40 -20.46
CA ASP A 179 -6.19 4.01 -19.16
C ASP A 179 -7.28 3.44 -18.24
N GLU A 180 -6.88 2.61 -17.26
CA GLU A 180 -7.79 2.21 -16.18
C GLU A 180 -8.12 3.39 -15.26
N PHE A 181 -7.11 4.25 -14.99
CA PHE A 181 -7.26 5.47 -14.21
C PHE A 181 -6.38 6.61 -14.73
N THR A 182 -6.78 7.84 -14.43
CA THR A 182 -5.90 9.00 -14.47
C THR A 182 -5.51 9.39 -13.05
N LEU A 183 -4.21 9.45 -12.73
CA LEU A 183 -3.70 10.03 -11.50
C LEU A 183 -3.69 11.56 -11.61
N LEU A 184 -4.60 12.21 -10.89
CA LEU A 184 -4.80 13.67 -10.95
C LEU A 184 -3.92 14.43 -9.95
N GLY A 185 -3.71 13.86 -8.77
CA GLY A 185 -2.93 14.47 -7.70
C GLY A 185 -2.32 13.43 -6.78
N LEU A 186 -1.20 13.78 -6.15
CA LEU A 186 -0.47 12.90 -5.26
C LEU A 186 0.21 13.72 -4.17
N SER A 187 -0.07 13.47 -2.91
CA SER A 187 0.57 14.18 -1.78
C SER A 187 1.05 13.19 -0.72
N SER A 188 2.21 13.46 -0.14
CA SER A 188 2.82 12.65 0.91
C SER A 188 3.22 13.52 2.10
N ALA A 189 3.14 12.95 3.30
CA ALA A 189 3.64 13.57 4.53
C ALA A 189 4.22 12.52 5.48
N ALA A 190 5.04 12.98 6.42
CA ALA A 190 5.62 12.14 7.44
C ALA A 190 5.48 12.78 8.83
N VAL A 191 5.29 11.93 9.83
CA VAL A 191 5.33 12.24 11.26
C VAL A 191 6.50 11.46 11.84
N SER A 192 7.73 11.91 11.54
CA SER A 192 8.96 11.17 11.89
C SER A 192 9.15 10.98 13.40
N ALA A 193 8.54 11.84 14.23
CA ALA A 193 8.52 11.68 15.67
C ALA A 193 7.80 10.39 16.14
N ALA A 194 6.99 9.77 15.28
CA ALA A 194 6.28 8.52 15.56
C ALA A 194 7.10 7.26 15.18
N GLU A 195 8.38 7.37 14.82
CA GLU A 195 9.20 6.21 14.42
C GLU A 195 9.30 5.18 15.54
N GLY A 196 9.35 5.68 16.78
CA GLY A 196 9.41 4.89 18.00
C GLY A 196 8.24 3.91 18.15
N LEU A 197 7.13 4.07 17.42
CA LEU A 197 6.02 3.14 17.50
C LEU A 197 6.41 1.70 17.07
N HIS A 198 7.34 1.58 16.10
CA HIS A 198 7.80 0.28 15.59
C HIS A 198 9.20 -0.10 16.11
N ARG A 199 9.84 0.77 16.90
CA ARG A 199 11.13 0.49 17.57
C ARG A 199 10.97 0.27 19.08
N GLY A 200 10.01 0.94 19.71
CA GLY A 200 9.80 0.92 21.15
C GLY A 200 11.03 1.40 21.92
N ARG A 201 11.42 0.64 22.95
CA ARG A 201 12.62 0.88 23.76
C ARG A 201 13.81 0.01 23.34
N ASP A 202 13.74 -0.59 22.16
CA ASP A 202 14.80 -1.48 21.69
C ASP A 202 16.09 -0.70 21.42
N GLU A 203 17.19 -1.29 21.85
CA GLU A 203 18.54 -0.84 21.51
C GLU A 203 18.88 -1.22 20.07
N PHE A 204 19.82 -0.50 19.46
CA PHE A 204 20.39 -0.87 18.17
C PHE A 204 21.33 -2.06 18.33
N THR A 205 21.20 -3.07 17.47
CA THR A 205 21.86 -4.39 17.63
C THR A 205 22.70 -4.76 16.41
N PRO A 206 23.72 -5.63 16.56
CA PRO A 206 24.67 -5.93 15.48
C PRO A 206 24.15 -6.94 14.44
N ALA A 207 22.99 -7.57 14.66
CA ALA A 207 22.44 -8.59 13.77
C ALA A 207 20.90 -8.62 13.81
N THR A 208 20.29 -9.19 12.78
CA THR A 208 18.84 -9.40 12.70
C THR A 208 18.34 -10.36 13.77
N ARG A 209 17.06 -10.24 14.16
CA ARG A 209 16.40 -11.11 15.17
C ARG A 209 17.08 -11.12 16.55
N TRP A 210 17.82 -10.06 16.90
CA TRP A 210 18.52 -9.96 18.19
C TRP A 210 17.58 -9.91 19.40
N HIS A 211 16.46 -9.18 19.27
CA HIS A 211 15.50 -8.99 20.37
C HIS A 211 14.47 -10.11 20.48
N SER A 212 14.23 -10.85 19.40
CA SER A 212 13.26 -11.94 19.33
C SER A 212 13.45 -12.75 18.05
N ASP A 213 13.17 -14.06 18.13
CA ASP A 213 13.17 -14.98 17.00
C ASP A 213 12.10 -14.62 15.96
N ARG A 214 11.03 -13.92 16.38
CA ARG A 214 9.93 -13.42 15.53
C ARG A 214 9.71 -11.93 15.76
N ILE A 215 9.26 -11.24 14.71
CA ILE A 215 8.84 -9.84 14.83
C ILE A 215 7.56 -9.78 15.69
N ASP A 216 7.59 -8.94 16.73
CA ASP A 216 6.47 -8.64 17.61
C ASP A 216 6.29 -7.11 17.66
N VAL A 217 5.36 -6.60 16.86
CA VAL A 217 5.04 -5.18 16.76
C VAL A 217 4.20 -4.72 17.97
N ARG A 218 3.45 -5.63 18.59
CA ARG A 218 2.65 -5.33 19.79
C ARG A 218 3.55 -4.87 20.93
N ARG A 219 4.70 -5.52 21.13
CA ARG A 219 5.69 -5.14 22.13
C ARG A 219 6.19 -3.71 21.94
N THR A 220 6.60 -3.33 20.73
CA THR A 220 7.13 -1.99 20.45
C THR A 220 6.05 -0.92 20.56
N LYS A 221 4.85 -1.19 20.03
CA LYS A 221 3.69 -0.30 20.12
C LYS A 221 3.30 -0.03 21.58
N LYS A 222 3.22 -1.07 22.40
CA LYS A 222 2.89 -0.94 23.82
C LYS A 222 3.91 -0.08 24.57
N ALA A 223 5.21 -0.28 24.31
CA ALA A 223 6.26 0.52 24.92
C ALA A 223 6.16 2.00 24.51
N PHE A 224 6.00 2.28 23.22
CA PHE A 224 5.88 3.65 22.71
C PHE A 224 4.64 4.37 23.27
N ILE A 225 3.48 3.71 23.27
CA ILE A 225 2.24 4.32 23.79
C ILE A 225 2.34 4.57 25.30
N THR A 226 3.05 3.72 26.05
CA THR A 226 3.31 3.96 27.48
C THR A 226 4.14 5.22 27.71
N ASP A 227 5.08 5.53 26.81
CA ASP A 227 6.01 6.66 26.93
C ASP A 227 5.44 7.97 26.39
N VAL A 228 4.72 7.92 25.25
CA VAL A 228 4.26 9.11 24.50
C VAL A 228 2.80 9.44 24.79
N GLY A 229 1.98 8.45 25.16
CA GLY A 229 0.54 8.58 25.28
C GLY A 229 -0.19 8.56 23.93
N LEU A 230 -1.49 8.24 23.96
CA LEU A 230 -2.33 8.10 22.76
C LEU A 230 -2.65 9.45 22.11
N ASP A 231 -2.95 10.48 22.90
CA ASP A 231 -3.39 11.78 22.37
C ASP A 231 -2.30 12.46 21.53
N GLY A 232 -1.05 12.43 22.02
CA GLY A 232 0.09 12.99 21.30
C GLY A 232 0.38 12.27 19.99
N PHE A 233 0.19 10.94 19.95
CA PHE A 233 0.31 10.16 18.73
C PHE A 233 -0.78 10.50 17.71
N TYR A 234 -2.05 10.51 18.14
CA TYR A 234 -3.18 10.70 17.22
C TYR A 234 -3.26 12.12 16.66
N SER A 235 -2.97 13.16 17.44
CA SER A 235 -3.06 14.55 16.95
C SER A 235 -2.17 14.77 15.72
N GLY A 236 -0.89 14.39 15.78
CA GLY A 236 0.03 14.56 14.65
C GLY A 236 -0.34 13.72 13.44
N VAL A 237 -0.86 12.51 13.67
CA VAL A 237 -1.33 11.61 12.60
C VAL A 237 -2.58 12.16 11.92
N HIS A 238 -3.58 12.63 12.68
CA HIS A 238 -4.83 13.15 12.13
C HIS A 238 -4.58 14.42 11.31
N ASP A 239 -3.72 15.31 11.78
CA ASP A 239 -3.38 16.54 11.06
C ASP A 239 -2.61 16.24 9.77
N ALA A 240 -1.62 15.34 9.82
CA ALA A 240 -0.87 14.93 8.64
C ALA A 240 -1.79 14.27 7.59
N LEU A 241 -2.66 13.34 8.02
CA LEU A 241 -3.58 12.63 7.13
C LEU A 241 -4.62 13.57 6.52
N ARG A 242 -5.21 14.48 7.30
CA ARG A 242 -6.12 15.50 6.75
C ARG A 242 -5.39 16.41 5.77
N GLY A 243 -4.18 16.84 6.11
CA GLY A 243 -3.33 17.69 5.28
C GLY A 243 -3.05 17.09 3.91
N ILE A 244 -2.59 15.83 3.84
CA ILE A 244 -2.29 15.20 2.54
C ILE A 244 -3.53 15.01 1.67
N VAL A 245 -4.70 14.73 2.25
CA VAL A 245 -5.93 14.55 1.46
C VAL A 245 -6.35 15.89 0.87
N THR A 246 -6.37 16.95 1.68
CA THR A 246 -6.66 18.32 1.22
C THR A 246 -5.66 18.76 0.15
N THR A 247 -4.36 18.61 0.39
CA THR A 247 -3.33 19.00 -0.58
C THR A 247 -3.43 18.19 -1.87
N ALA A 248 -3.66 16.88 -1.81
CA ALA A 248 -3.79 16.07 -3.02
C ALA A 248 -5.01 16.48 -3.87
N LEU A 249 -6.14 16.81 -3.24
CA LEU A 249 -7.33 17.36 -3.91
C LEU A 249 -7.05 18.73 -4.55
N GLU A 250 -6.43 19.64 -3.80
CA GLU A 250 -6.04 20.97 -4.30
C GLU A 250 -5.09 20.87 -5.51
N GLU A 251 -4.09 19.99 -5.44
CA GLU A 251 -3.13 19.77 -6.52
C GLU A 251 -3.73 19.06 -7.73
N ALA A 252 -4.79 18.26 -7.52
CA ALA A 252 -5.61 17.70 -8.58
C ALA A 252 -6.59 18.72 -9.19
N GLY A 253 -6.73 19.91 -8.60
CA GLY A 253 -7.73 20.89 -9.01
C GLY A 253 -9.17 20.43 -8.75
N VAL A 254 -9.39 19.62 -7.71
CA VAL A 254 -10.68 19.03 -7.34
C VAL A 254 -11.13 19.64 -6.02
N ASP A 255 -12.34 20.20 -6.00
CA ASP A 255 -12.95 20.68 -4.76
C ASP A 255 -13.36 19.50 -3.88
N ALA A 256 -13.18 19.62 -2.56
CA ALA A 256 -13.51 18.53 -1.62
C ALA A 256 -15.01 18.18 -1.61
N GLY A 257 -15.88 19.15 -1.96
CA GLY A 257 -17.32 18.98 -2.11
C GLY A 257 -17.78 18.60 -3.52
N ASP A 258 -16.85 18.38 -4.46
CA ASP A 258 -17.15 18.00 -5.85
C ASP A 258 -17.93 16.67 -5.87
N PRO A 259 -19.12 16.63 -6.48
CA PRO A 259 -19.96 15.44 -6.51
C PRO A 259 -19.34 14.25 -7.26
N ARG A 260 -18.26 14.47 -8.03
CA ARG A 260 -17.51 13.39 -8.69
C ARG A 260 -16.62 12.62 -7.72
N VAL A 261 -16.28 13.15 -6.55
CA VAL A 261 -15.49 12.42 -5.54
C VAL A 261 -16.42 11.42 -4.84
N ARG A 262 -16.33 10.15 -5.24
CA ARG A 262 -17.28 9.11 -4.83
C ARG A 262 -16.75 8.12 -3.84
N VAL A 263 -15.46 7.82 -3.91
CA VAL A 263 -14.86 6.72 -3.13
C VAL A 263 -13.65 7.25 -2.36
N LEU A 264 -13.58 6.92 -1.07
CA LEU A 264 -12.39 7.10 -0.26
C LEU A 264 -11.95 5.74 0.27
N ALA A 265 -10.81 5.25 -0.24
CA ALA A 265 -10.26 3.95 0.14
C ALA A 265 -9.10 4.14 1.13
N LEU A 266 -9.25 3.55 2.32
CA LEU A 266 -8.26 3.56 3.39
C LEU A 266 -7.38 2.29 3.35
N PRO A 267 -6.23 2.28 4.06
CA PRO A 267 -5.42 1.06 4.23
C PRO A 267 -6.24 -0.11 4.78
N ARG A 268 -5.87 -1.34 4.41
CA ARG A 268 -6.55 -2.60 4.75
C ARG A 268 -6.21 -3.09 6.15
N VAL A 269 -6.27 -2.19 7.12
CA VAL A 269 -6.10 -2.46 8.56
C VAL A 269 -7.45 -2.73 9.21
N GLY A 270 -7.46 -3.24 10.44
CA GLY A 270 -8.70 -3.62 11.12
C GLY A 270 -9.67 -2.46 11.39
N VAL A 271 -10.96 -2.79 11.53
CA VAL A 271 -12.06 -1.85 11.84
C VAL A 271 -11.70 -0.86 12.95
N LYS A 272 -11.17 -1.35 14.08
CA LYS A 272 -10.79 -0.50 15.21
C LYS A 272 -9.68 0.49 14.85
N VAL A 273 -8.65 0.02 14.15
CA VAL A 273 -7.52 0.86 13.71
C VAL A 273 -8.02 1.93 12.73
N ARG A 274 -8.92 1.58 11.79
CA ARG A 274 -9.55 2.53 10.87
C ARG A 274 -10.30 3.63 11.62
N ARG A 275 -11.18 3.23 12.55
CA ARG A 275 -12.01 4.14 13.35
C ARG A 275 -11.20 5.10 14.22
N GLU A 276 -10.09 4.64 14.78
CA GLU A 276 -9.27 5.45 15.70
C GLU A 276 -8.23 6.32 14.98
N THR A 277 -7.62 5.79 13.91
CA THR A 277 -6.49 6.44 13.23
C THR A 277 -6.90 7.26 12.01
N TYR A 278 -7.86 6.78 11.22
CA TYR A 278 -8.13 7.33 9.88
C TYR A 278 -9.43 8.11 9.82
N HIS A 279 -10.52 7.54 10.32
CA HIS A 279 -11.85 8.15 10.27
C HIS A 279 -11.88 9.59 10.83
N PRO A 280 -11.25 9.90 11.99
CA PRO A 280 -11.28 11.25 12.54
C PRO A 280 -10.62 12.30 11.64
N ALA A 281 -9.73 11.88 10.74
CA ALA A 281 -9.04 12.77 9.81
C ALA A 281 -9.83 13.02 8.52
N VAL A 282 -10.64 12.06 8.07
CA VAL A 282 -11.25 12.06 6.73
C VAL A 282 -12.77 12.15 6.72
N GLU A 283 -13.46 11.77 7.80
CA GLU A 283 -14.92 11.88 7.89
C GLU A 283 -15.35 13.35 7.77
N GLY A 284 -16.30 13.62 6.86
CA GLY A 284 -16.79 14.96 6.58
C GLY A 284 -15.85 15.83 5.73
N LEU A 285 -14.65 15.37 5.38
CA LEU A 285 -13.74 16.11 4.50
C LEU A 285 -14.24 16.15 3.06
N THR A 286 -14.84 15.05 2.60
CA THR A 286 -15.47 14.95 1.27
C THR A 286 -16.86 14.32 1.39
N LYS A 287 -17.60 14.27 0.28
CA LYS A 287 -18.87 13.54 0.17
C LYS A 287 -18.70 12.08 -0.25
N ALA A 288 -17.46 11.60 -0.37
CA ALA A 288 -17.17 10.25 -0.80
C ALA A 288 -17.60 9.22 0.24
N ASP A 289 -18.05 8.06 -0.25
CA ASP A 289 -18.25 6.90 0.58
C ASP A 289 -16.87 6.36 1.00
N ILE A 290 -16.65 6.24 2.31
CA ILE A 290 -15.46 5.58 2.84
C ILE A 290 -15.67 4.08 2.66
N VAL A 291 -14.93 3.49 1.72
CA VAL A 291 -15.07 2.08 1.38
C VAL A 291 -14.12 1.22 2.19
N GLU A 292 -14.64 0.11 2.70
CA GLU A 292 -13.86 -0.89 3.42
C GLU A 292 -13.50 -2.03 2.47
N LEU A 293 -12.22 -2.07 2.11
CA LEU A 293 -11.66 -3.11 1.24
C LEU A 293 -10.73 -4.01 2.06
N GLY A 294 -10.45 -5.20 1.55
CA GLY A 294 -9.51 -6.13 2.17
C GLY A 294 -10.08 -7.12 3.18
N ALA A 295 -11.40 -7.23 3.35
CA ALA A 295 -12.00 -8.23 4.23
C ALA A 295 -11.54 -9.68 3.95
N ARG A 296 -11.18 -9.98 2.69
CA ARG A 296 -10.69 -11.29 2.23
C ARG A 296 -9.18 -11.34 1.95
N THR A 297 -8.46 -10.26 2.24
CA THR A 297 -7.01 -10.20 2.03
C THR A 297 -6.25 -9.87 3.30
N GLY A 298 -6.90 -9.22 4.27
CA GLY A 298 -6.20 -8.45 5.28
C GLY A 298 -5.28 -7.41 4.64
N HIS A 299 -4.26 -7.05 5.39
CA HIS A 299 -3.21 -6.11 5.01
C HIS A 299 -2.17 -6.79 4.11
N LEU A 300 -1.87 -6.21 2.95
CA LEU A 300 -0.93 -6.74 1.96
C LEU A 300 0.43 -6.01 2.00
N GLY A 301 0.87 -5.65 3.22
CA GLY A 301 2.13 -4.94 3.44
C GLY A 301 2.18 -3.60 2.70
N ALA A 302 3.15 -3.42 1.82
CA ALA A 302 3.26 -2.20 1.02
C ALA A 302 2.19 -2.06 -0.09
N GLY A 303 1.38 -3.10 -0.34
CA GLY A 303 0.54 -3.24 -1.53
C GLY A 303 -0.87 -2.66 -1.46
N ASP A 304 -1.35 -2.23 -0.29
CA ASP A 304 -2.77 -1.89 -0.08
C ASP A 304 -3.30 -0.82 -1.04
N LEU A 305 -2.51 0.19 -1.37
CA LEU A 305 -2.91 1.27 -2.27
C LEU A 305 -3.31 0.72 -3.64
N ALA A 306 -2.40 -0.01 -4.29
CA ALA A 306 -2.64 -0.61 -5.60
C ALA A 306 -3.73 -1.70 -5.53
N ALA A 307 -3.78 -2.47 -4.44
CA ALA A 307 -4.83 -3.47 -4.26
C ALA A 307 -6.22 -2.81 -4.17
N ASN A 308 -6.32 -1.68 -3.46
CA ASN A 308 -7.56 -0.89 -3.38
C ASN A 308 -7.96 -0.34 -4.75
N LEU A 309 -7.02 0.17 -5.54
CA LEU A 309 -7.31 0.61 -6.92
C LEU A 309 -7.78 -0.56 -7.81
N ALA A 310 -7.16 -1.74 -7.69
CA ALA A 310 -7.58 -2.93 -8.41
C ALA A 310 -9.00 -3.40 -8.02
N ASP A 311 -9.37 -3.29 -6.74
CA ASP A 311 -10.73 -3.56 -6.25
C ASP A 311 -11.73 -2.49 -6.73
N ILE A 312 -11.37 -1.20 -6.68
CA ILE A 312 -12.21 -0.10 -7.19
C ILE A 312 -12.54 -0.32 -8.67
N ARG A 313 -11.53 -0.67 -9.48
CA ARG A 313 -11.72 -1.00 -10.90
C ARG A 313 -12.52 -2.29 -11.07
N GLY A 314 -12.12 -3.36 -10.35
CA GLY A 314 -12.71 -4.70 -10.52
C GLY A 314 -14.17 -4.81 -10.08
N ARG A 315 -14.60 -3.97 -9.15
CA ARG A 315 -15.99 -3.89 -8.65
C ARG A 315 -16.76 -2.72 -9.27
N GLU A 316 -16.16 -2.02 -10.23
CA GLU A 316 -16.72 -0.84 -10.91
C GLU A 316 -17.27 0.23 -9.95
N LEU A 317 -16.51 0.56 -8.90
CA LEU A 317 -16.97 1.51 -7.86
C LEU A 317 -16.99 2.98 -8.33
N LEU A 318 -16.51 3.27 -9.54
CA LEU A 318 -16.54 4.59 -10.16
C LEU A 318 -17.18 4.49 -11.54
N ALA A 319 -18.10 5.37 -11.88
CA ALA A 319 -18.52 5.65 -13.24
C ALA A 319 -17.46 6.51 -13.98
N PRO A 320 -17.48 6.57 -15.32
CA PRO A 320 -16.57 7.45 -16.07
C PRO A 320 -16.66 8.91 -15.59
N GLY A 321 -15.50 9.51 -15.31
CA GLY A 321 -15.36 10.86 -14.77
C GLY A 321 -15.44 10.97 -13.25
N GLU A 322 -15.83 9.90 -12.55
CA GLU A 322 -15.83 9.86 -11.08
C GLU A 322 -14.42 9.61 -10.53
N ILE A 323 -14.22 10.07 -9.29
CA ILE A 323 -12.94 10.22 -8.62
C ILE A 323 -12.91 9.38 -7.35
N ALA A 324 -11.78 8.71 -7.12
CA ALA A 324 -11.44 8.09 -5.86
C ALA A 324 -10.26 8.79 -5.18
N VAL A 325 -10.32 8.85 -3.86
CA VAL A 325 -9.23 9.21 -2.95
C VAL A 325 -8.68 7.91 -2.37
N ALA A 326 -7.42 7.60 -2.61
CA ALA A 326 -6.80 6.38 -2.11
C ALA A 326 -5.62 6.72 -1.18
N VAL A 327 -5.68 6.23 0.05
CA VAL A 327 -4.68 6.51 1.09
C VAL A 327 -3.80 5.27 1.33
N SER A 328 -2.50 5.49 1.34
CA SER A 328 -1.48 4.58 1.86
C SER A 328 -0.90 5.15 3.15
N ALA A 329 -0.51 4.27 4.07
CA ALA A 329 0.08 4.66 5.34
C ALA A 329 1.02 3.55 5.83
N GLY A 330 2.05 3.92 6.59
CA GLY A 330 3.01 2.97 7.15
C GLY A 330 3.72 3.51 8.38
N GLY A 331 4.24 2.58 9.18
CA GLY A 331 5.02 2.90 10.38
C GLY A 331 6.19 3.84 10.08
N GLY A 332 6.44 4.79 10.99
CA GLY A 332 7.40 5.88 10.76
C GLY A 332 7.01 7.21 11.39
N PHE A 333 5.80 7.76 11.26
CA PHE A 333 4.69 7.41 10.34
C PHE A 333 4.84 8.13 9.00
N GLY A 334 4.51 7.46 7.90
CA GLY A 334 4.45 8.05 6.56
C GLY A 334 3.08 7.79 5.92
N PHE A 335 2.62 8.75 5.12
CA PHE A 335 1.35 8.68 4.42
C PHE A 335 1.49 9.18 2.99
N THR A 336 0.73 8.59 2.08
CA THR A 336 0.59 9.06 0.69
C THR A 336 -0.88 9.00 0.29
N CYS A 337 -1.39 10.06 -0.30
CA CYS A 337 -2.75 10.17 -0.82
C CYS A 337 -2.68 10.35 -2.35
N ALA A 338 -3.38 9.48 -3.08
CA ALA A 338 -3.54 9.55 -4.53
C ALA A 338 -4.99 9.91 -4.89
N ILE A 339 -5.16 10.91 -5.75
CA ILE A 339 -6.45 11.27 -6.37
C ILE A 339 -6.46 10.66 -7.76
N VAL A 340 -7.39 9.73 -8.01
CA VAL A 340 -7.52 9.05 -9.30
C VAL A 340 -8.91 9.23 -9.88
N ALA A 341 -9.02 9.34 -11.20
CA ALA A 341 -10.31 9.39 -11.90
C ALA A 341 -10.44 8.22 -12.87
N ARG A 342 -11.66 7.69 -13.02
CA ARG A 342 -11.98 6.82 -14.16
C ARG A 342 -12.08 7.69 -15.42
N PRO A 343 -11.31 7.45 -16.49
CA PRO A 343 -11.37 8.29 -17.69
C PRO A 343 -12.76 8.32 -18.34
N VAL A 344 -13.17 9.49 -18.83
CA VAL A 344 -14.31 9.63 -19.75
C VAL A 344 -13.77 9.30 -21.14
N ARG A 345 -14.36 8.31 -21.82
CA ARG A 345 -13.97 7.98 -23.20
C ARG A 345 -14.19 9.14 -24.15
#